data_AF-A0ABD2Z5N6-F1
#
_entry.id   AF-A0ABD2Z5N6-F1
#
_cell.length_a   1.000
_cell.length_b   1.000
_cell.length_c   1.000
_cell.angle_alpha   90.00
_cell.angle_beta   90.00
_cell.angle_gamma   90.00
#
_symmetry.space_group_name_H-M   'P 1'
#
loop_
_entity.id
_entity.type
_entity.pdbx_description
1 polymer ?
#
loop_
_entity_poly.entity_id
_entity_poly.type
_entity_poly.pdbx_seq_one_letter_code
_entity_poly.pdbx_strand_id
1 'polypeptide(L)'
;MSIITYQDGDEILSYINSTRNPVATILPTVTVENYTPAPTVAYFSAIGPVEKNDNLIKPDIAAPGVNILSAWPSNDTQDGKTTSSFNILSGTSIAYPPMYLGLQQQ
;
A
#
# COMPACT_ATOMS: atom_id res chain seq x y z
N MET A 1 -3.00 3.84 -2.15
CA MET A 1 -2.05 4.93 -2.47
C MET A 1 -2.39 5.42 -3.87
N SER A 2 -2.79 6.67 -4.01
CA SER A 2 -3.07 7.26 -5.33
C SER A 2 -1.80 7.94 -5.83
N ILE A 3 -1.29 7.47 -6.96
CA ILE A 3 -0.16 8.03 -7.68
C ILE A 3 -0.63 8.42 -9.07
N ILE A 4 -0.13 9.53 -9.61
CA ILE A 4 -0.42 9.95 -10.97
C ILE A 4 0.32 8.98 -11.90
N THR A 5 -0.44 8.29 -12.76
CA THR A 5 0.17 7.43 -13.78
C THR A 5 0.83 8.26 -14.88
N TYR A 6 1.66 7.64 -15.70
CA TYR A 6 2.26 8.34 -16.84
C TYR A 6 1.18 8.91 -17.79
N GLN A 7 0.13 8.13 -18.07
CA GLN A 7 -0.97 8.60 -18.91
C GLN A 7 -1.73 9.78 -18.29
N ASP A 8 -2.10 9.69 -17.01
CA ASP A 8 -2.80 10.79 -16.32
C ASP A 8 -1.93 12.06 -16.28
N GLY A 9 -0.61 11.91 -16.15
CA GLY A 9 0.34 13.00 -16.17
C GLY A 9 0.35 13.77 -17.50
N ASP A 10 0.32 13.06 -18.63
CA ASP A 10 0.24 13.65 -19.96
C ASP A 10 -1.08 14.41 -20.18
N GLU A 11 -2.20 13.87 -19.66
CA GLU A 11 -3.50 14.54 -19.71
C GLU A 11 -3.52 15.83 -18.87
N ILE A 12 -2.97 15.77 -17.66
CA ILE A 12 -2.83 16.94 -16.78
C ILE A 12 -1.96 18.01 -17.46
N LEU A 13 -0.85 17.63 -18.08
CA LEU A 13 0.03 18.56 -18.78
C LEU A 13 -0.67 19.20 -19.99
N SER A 14 -1.46 18.41 -20.72
CA SER A 14 -2.29 18.90 -21.82
C SER A 14 -3.34 19.90 -21.33
N TYR A 15 -4.01 19.62 -20.21
CA TYR A 15 -4.97 20.53 -19.58
C TYR A 15 -4.31 21.86 -19.18
N ILE A 16 -3.14 21.82 -18.53
CA ILE A 16 -2.37 23.01 -18.14
C ILE A 16 -2.09 23.91 -19.35
N ASN A 17 -1.73 23.32 -20.50
CA ASN A 17 -1.42 24.07 -21.72
C ASN A 17 -2.66 24.57 -22.48
N SER A 18 -3.86 24.06 -22.17
CA SER A 18 -5.10 24.38 -22.88
C SER A 18 -5.79 25.67 -22.39
N THR A 19 -5.48 26.13 -21.18
CA THR A 19 -6.13 27.29 -20.55
C THR A 19 -5.11 28.17 -19.85
N ARG A 20 -5.38 29.47 -19.77
CA ARG A 20 -4.51 30.42 -19.05
C ARG A 20 -4.62 30.31 -17.53
N ASN A 21 -5.70 29.71 -17.03
CA ASN A 21 -6.00 29.62 -15.59
C ASN A 21 -6.38 28.18 -15.21
N PRO A 22 -5.46 27.21 -15.25
CA PRO A 22 -5.76 25.84 -14.86
C PRO A 22 -5.97 25.74 -13.35
N VAL A 23 -7.14 25.23 -12.94
CA VAL A 23 -7.48 24.93 -11.54
C VAL A 23 -8.00 23.50 -11.47
N ALA A 24 -7.63 22.79 -10.41
CA ALA A 24 -8.10 21.44 -10.11
C ALA A 24 -8.31 21.27 -8.60
N THR A 25 -9.09 20.26 -8.21
CA THR A 25 -9.37 19.94 -6.81
C THR A 25 -8.97 18.50 -6.53
N ILE A 26 -8.19 18.29 -5.47
CA ILE A 26 -7.86 16.96 -4.98
C ILE A 26 -9.00 16.52 -4.05
N LEU A 27 -9.71 15.47 -4.44
CA LEU A 27 -10.79 14.91 -3.65
C LEU A 27 -10.25 13.97 -2.55
N PRO A 28 -11.00 13.77 -1.45
CA PRO A 28 -10.65 12.77 -0.44
C PRO A 28 -10.51 11.37 -1.03
N THR A 29 -9.60 10.58 -0.48
CA THR A 29 -9.42 9.17 -0.86
C THR A 29 -10.69 8.37 -0.64
N VAL A 30 -11.02 7.52 -1.61
CA VAL A 30 -12.14 6.57 -1.54
C VAL A 30 -11.63 5.14 -1.57
N THR A 31 -12.41 4.22 -0.99
CA THR A 31 -12.15 2.78 -1.10
C THR A 31 -12.66 2.27 -2.45
N VAL A 32 -11.81 1.54 -3.17
CA VAL A 32 -12.21 0.84 -4.40
C VAL A 32 -12.38 -0.63 -4.06
N GLU A 33 -13.61 -1.12 -4.14
CA GLU A 33 -13.95 -2.52 -3.93
C GLU A 33 -13.73 -3.34 -5.21
N ASN A 34 -13.57 -4.66 -5.08
CA ASN A 34 -13.42 -5.60 -6.21
C ASN A 34 -12.27 -5.27 -7.17
N TYR A 35 -11.18 -4.70 -6.64
CA TYR A 35 -10.00 -4.38 -7.43
C TYR A 35 -9.43 -5.64 -8.10
N THR A 36 -9.15 -5.55 -9.40
CA THR A 36 -8.58 -6.65 -10.19
C THR A 36 -7.32 -6.17 -10.88
N PRO A 37 -6.18 -6.90 -10.79
CA PRO A 37 -6.01 -8.19 -10.10
C PRO A 37 -5.75 -8.05 -8.59
N ALA A 38 -6.47 -8.82 -7.78
CA ALA A 38 -6.17 -9.04 -6.36
C ALA A 38 -6.44 -10.51 -5.97
N PRO A 39 -5.59 -11.11 -5.11
CA PRO A 39 -4.37 -10.57 -4.51
C PRO A 39 -3.19 -10.56 -5.50
N THR A 40 -2.28 -9.59 -5.33
CA THR A 40 -1.03 -9.47 -6.10
C THR A 40 0.14 -9.22 -5.13
N VAL A 41 1.32 -9.76 -5.44
CA VAL A 41 2.54 -9.50 -4.65
C VAL A 41 2.91 -8.02 -4.73
N ALA A 42 3.09 -7.38 -3.58
CA ALA A 42 3.46 -5.96 -3.53
C ALA A 42 4.88 -5.75 -4.10
N TYR A 43 5.10 -4.64 -4.81
CA TYR A 43 6.38 -4.35 -5.48
C TYR A 43 7.58 -4.31 -4.52
N PHE A 44 7.36 -4.00 -3.24
CA PHE A 44 8.39 -3.92 -2.21
C PHE A 44 8.63 -5.25 -1.50
N SER A 45 7.84 -6.29 -1.78
CA SER A 45 8.02 -7.60 -1.15
C SER A 45 9.31 -8.23 -1.65
N ALA A 46 10.10 -8.78 -0.73
CA ALA A 46 11.25 -9.59 -1.11
C ALA A 46 10.78 -10.84 -1.87
N ILE A 47 11.52 -11.21 -2.90
CA ILE A 47 11.30 -12.39 -3.73
C ILE A 47 12.60 -13.19 -3.67
N GLY A 48 12.51 -14.52 -3.53
CA GLY A 48 13.68 -15.40 -3.57
C GLY A 48 14.37 -15.42 -4.94
N PRO A 49 15.40 -16.27 -5.14
CA PRO A 49 15.80 -17.40 -4.29
C PRO A 49 16.65 -17.00 -3.07
N VAL A 50 16.89 -17.95 -2.17
CA VAL A 50 17.79 -17.75 -1.03
C VAL A 50 19.23 -17.73 -1.55
N GLU A 51 19.97 -16.61 -1.36
CA GLU A 51 21.32 -16.40 -1.90
C GLU A 51 22.36 -17.50 -1.61
N LYS A 52 22.12 -18.36 -0.59
CA LYS A 52 23.04 -19.42 -0.16
C LYS A 52 22.49 -20.83 -0.35
N ASN A 53 21.29 -21.00 -0.89
CA ASN A 53 20.70 -22.32 -1.12
C ASN A 53 19.60 -22.26 -2.19
N ASP A 54 19.99 -22.59 -3.42
CA ASP A 54 19.09 -22.58 -4.57
C ASP A 54 18.04 -23.70 -4.53
N ASN A 55 18.17 -24.67 -3.62
CA ASN A 55 17.18 -25.75 -3.44
C ASN A 55 16.03 -25.34 -2.51
N LEU A 56 16.02 -24.11 -1.97
CA LEU A 56 14.97 -23.61 -1.08
C LEU A 56 14.17 -22.48 -1.75
N ILE A 57 12.87 -22.70 -1.90
CA ILE A 57 11.93 -21.69 -2.39
C ILE A 57 11.50 -20.81 -1.20
N LYS A 58 11.67 -19.49 -1.35
CA LYS A 58 11.17 -18.47 -0.42
C LYS A 58 10.57 -17.30 -1.20
N PRO A 59 9.61 -16.55 -0.62
CA PRO A 59 8.97 -16.75 0.68
C PRO A 59 8.03 -17.99 0.71
N ASP A 60 7.70 -18.49 1.91
CA ASP A 60 6.85 -19.69 2.04
C ASP A 60 5.36 -19.41 1.82
N ILE A 61 4.88 -18.25 2.30
CA ILE A 61 3.47 -17.86 2.28
C ILE A 61 3.35 -16.35 2.06
N ALA A 62 2.28 -15.93 1.38
CA ALA A 62 1.89 -14.54 1.24
C ALA A 62 0.59 -14.28 2.01
N ALA A 63 0.48 -13.09 2.59
CA ALA A 63 -0.71 -12.63 3.30
C ALA A 63 -0.95 -11.14 3.02
N PRO A 64 -2.15 -10.62 3.32
CA PRO A 64 -2.45 -9.20 3.13
C PRO A 64 -1.50 -8.31 3.95
N GLY A 65 -0.81 -7.40 3.26
CA GLY A 65 0.14 -6.48 3.88
C GLY A 65 0.16 -5.10 3.23
N VAL A 66 -0.81 -4.76 2.39
CA VAL A 66 -0.91 -3.46 1.70
C VAL A 66 -2.20 -2.77 2.11
N ASN A 67 -2.10 -1.50 2.51
CA ASN A 67 -3.20 -0.65 2.98
C ASN A 67 -4.04 -1.31 4.10
N ILE A 68 -3.39 -1.91 5.09
CA ILE A 68 -4.06 -2.55 6.22
C ILE A 68 -4.33 -1.50 7.30
N LEU A 69 -5.59 -1.42 7.75
CA LEU A 69 -6.03 -0.59 8.86
C LEU A 69 -5.73 -1.31 10.19
N SER A 70 -4.92 -0.68 11.04
CA SER A 70 -4.50 -1.25 12.33
C SER A 70 -4.51 -0.19 13.44
N ALA A 71 -4.57 -0.64 14.70
CA ALA A 71 -4.47 0.25 15.85
C ALA A 71 -3.12 0.98 15.88
N TRP A 72 -3.12 2.24 16.33
CA TRP A 72 -1.95 3.11 16.35
C TRP A 72 -1.83 3.86 17.68
N PRO A 73 -0.62 4.10 18.20
CA PRO A 73 -0.42 4.83 19.44
C PRO A 73 -0.89 6.29 19.33
N SER A 74 -1.80 6.71 20.22
CA SER A 74 -2.36 8.07 20.22
C SER A 74 -1.35 9.18 20.58
N ASN A 75 -0.17 8.80 21.07
CA ASN A 75 0.91 9.71 21.39
C ASN A 75 1.93 9.88 20.25
N ASP A 76 1.74 9.19 19.13
CA ASP A 76 2.54 9.44 17.95
C ASP A 76 2.07 10.77 17.33
N THR A 77 2.94 11.76 17.28
CA THR A 77 2.63 13.07 16.70
C THR A 77 3.24 13.16 15.31
N GLN A 78 2.54 12.63 14.32
CA GLN A 78 2.91 12.82 12.93
C GLN A 78 2.50 14.25 12.50
N ASP A 79 3.48 15.07 12.11
CA ASP A 79 3.30 16.44 11.60
C ASP A 79 2.52 17.41 12.51
N GLY A 80 2.64 17.23 13.84
CA GLY A 80 2.03 18.14 14.82
C GLY A 80 0.50 18.03 14.95
N LYS A 81 -0.11 17.00 14.36
CA LYS A 81 -1.53 16.64 14.56
C LYS A 81 -1.62 15.40 15.44
N THR A 82 -2.64 15.35 16.30
CA THR A 82 -2.95 14.15 17.08
C THR A 82 -3.25 13.01 16.10
N THR A 83 -2.48 11.92 16.17
CA THR A 83 -2.76 10.75 15.35
C THR A 83 -4.08 10.11 15.79
N SER A 84 -4.82 9.61 14.80
CA SER A 84 -5.98 8.76 15.07
C SER A 84 -5.54 7.50 15.81
N SER A 85 -6.44 6.90 16.60
CA SER A 85 -6.19 5.58 17.24
C SER A 85 -5.99 4.44 16.24
N PHE A 86 -6.13 4.72 14.94
CA PHE A 86 -5.88 3.80 13.84
C PHE A 86 -5.06 4.45 12.73
N ASN A 87 -4.27 3.65 12.03
CA ASN A 87 -3.48 4.06 10.88
C ASN A 87 -3.55 3.00 9.76
N ILE A 88 -3.37 3.43 8.51
CA ILE A 88 -3.33 2.56 7.33
C ILE A 88 -1.89 2.44 6.86
N LEU A 89 -1.33 1.23 6.93
CA LEU A 89 0.08 0.97 6.61
C LEU A 89 0.24 -0.16 5.60
N SER A 90 1.40 -0.16 4.93
CA SER A 90 1.80 -1.20 3.99
C SER A 90 3.21 -1.69 4.33
N GLY A 91 3.42 -3.00 4.28
CA GLY A 91 4.72 -3.62 4.53
C GLY A 91 4.62 -5.12 4.76
N THR A 92 5.72 -5.84 4.57
CA THR A 92 5.83 -7.26 4.92
C THR A 92 5.71 -7.48 6.43
N SER A 93 6.13 -6.51 7.25
CA SER A 93 5.92 -6.49 8.71
C SER A 93 4.44 -6.48 9.10
N ILE A 94 3.58 -5.93 8.23
CA ILE A 94 2.13 -5.86 8.45
C ILE A 94 1.44 -7.16 8.04
N ALA A 95 2.04 -7.93 7.13
CA ALA A 95 1.55 -9.25 6.73
C ALA A 95 1.83 -10.34 7.77
N TYR A 96 2.83 -10.14 8.66
CA TYR A 96 3.25 -11.14 9.65
C TYR A 96 2.20 -11.47 10.74
N PRO A 97 1.56 -10.49 11.42
CA PRO A 97 0.58 -10.79 12.47
C PRO A 97 -0.62 -11.61 11.98
N PRO A 98 -1.24 -11.30 10.81
CA PRO A 98 -2.30 -12.14 10.25
C PRO A 98 -1.85 -13.58 9.96
N MET A 99 -0.63 -13.80 9.46
CA MET A 99 -0.09 -15.14 9.21
C MET A 99 0.05 -15.96 10.50
N TYR A 100 0.63 -15.37 11.55
CA TYR A 100 0.88 -16.07 12.81
C TYR A 100 -0.43 -16.57 13.45
N LEU A 101 -1.48 -15.75 13.44
CA LEU A 101 -2.78 -16.16 13.97
C LEU A 101 -3.42 -17.28 13.12
N GLY A 102 -3.26 -17.24 11.80
CA GLY A 102 -3.78 -18.29 10.90
C GLY A 102 -3.09 -19.66 11.11
N LEU A 103 -1.79 -19.66 11.43
CA LEU A 103 -1.03 -20.88 11.70
C LEU A 103 -1.32 -21.50 13.07
N GLN A 104 -1.80 -20.72 14.06
CA GLN A 104 -2.18 -21.24 15.38
C GLN A 104 -3.57 -21.91 15.40
N GLN A 105 -4.35 -21.78 14.32
CA GLN A 105 -5.69 -22.36 14.20
C GLN A 105 -5.72 -23.61 13.29
N GLN A 106 -4.55 -24.18 12.99
CA GLN A 106 -4.37 -25.45 12.27
C GLN A 106 -3.56 -26.42 13.15
#